data_AF-A0A8J8G6Y0-F1
#
_entry.id   AF-A0A8J8G6Y0-F1
#
_cell.length_a   1.000
_cell.length_b   1.000
_cell.length_c   1.000
_cell.angle_alpha   90.00
_cell.angle_beta   90.00
_cell.angle_gamma   90.00
#
_symmetry.space_group_name_H-M   'P 1'
#
loop_
_entity.id
_entity.type
_entity.pdbx_description
1 polymer ?
#
loop_
_entity_poly.entity_id
_entity_poly.type
_entity_poly.pdbx_seq_one_letter_code
_entity_poly.pdbx_strand_id
1 'polypeptide(L)'
;MNLETIQSHIDAYKSNNQILDAASHIISSFNLDHENFAGLDFREELSANSILLTAEGALGESQIVRIPRNLFDFDLKLVLNLLAHEMLHVRQKAPGNFIVERNEREFQAYYEMLFHKIFPQIPDASHFSQKQFAEKALEYYKRMGENSDLQIKYAEQKIEVEKHLEKITI
;
A
#
# COMPACT_ATOMS: atom_id res chain seq x y z
N MET A 1 11.20 15.49 6.48
CA MET A 1 10.09 15.63 7.44
C MET A 1 10.24 14.53 8.50
N ASN A 2 10.09 14.84 9.80
CA ASN A 2 10.26 13.86 10.88
C ASN A 2 8.91 13.15 11.15
N LEU A 3 8.93 11.84 11.40
CA LEU A 3 7.75 11.03 11.76
C LEU A 3 7.02 11.56 13.00
N GLU A 4 7.74 12.12 13.97
CA GLU A 4 7.14 12.70 15.19
C GLU A 4 6.25 13.91 14.89
N THR A 5 6.66 14.76 13.95
CA THR A 5 5.87 15.91 13.50
C THR A 5 4.60 15.45 12.80
N ILE A 6 4.71 14.40 11.98
CA ILE A 6 3.58 13.80 11.26
C ILE A 6 2.59 13.19 12.25
N GLN A 7 3.08 12.44 13.25
CA GLN A 7 2.23 11.88 14.30
C GLN A 7 1.46 12.97 15.04
N SER A 8 2.13 14.07 15.40
CA SER A 8 1.48 15.21 16.07
C SER A 8 0.36 15.84 15.22
N HIS A 9 0.55 15.95 13.90
CA HIS A 9 -0.51 16.42 13.01
C HIS A 9 -1.67 15.41 12.92
N ILE A 10 -1.37 14.12 12.80
CA ILE A 10 -2.38 13.06 12.77
C ILE A 10 -3.23 13.10 14.05
N ASP A 11 -2.59 13.22 15.21
CA ASP A 11 -3.30 13.29 16.50
C ASP A 11 -4.24 14.50 16.57
N ALA A 12 -3.80 15.65 16.04
CA ALA A 12 -4.64 16.85 15.94
C ALA A 12 -5.86 16.59 15.03
N TYR A 13 -5.67 16.02 13.84
CA TYR A 13 -6.78 15.67 12.94
C TYR A 13 -7.73 14.65 13.56
N LYS A 14 -7.21 13.60 14.20
CA LYS A 14 -8.02 12.57 14.91
C LYS A 14 -8.89 13.21 15.98
N SER A 15 -8.34 14.12 16.78
CA SER A 15 -9.10 14.80 17.86
C SER A 15 -10.27 15.64 17.34
N ASN A 16 -10.26 15.99 16.06
CA ASN A 16 -11.31 16.75 15.38
C ASN A 16 -12.16 15.91 14.41
N ASN A 17 -12.05 14.57 14.44
CA ASN A 17 -12.73 13.65 13.51
C ASN A 17 -12.39 13.88 12.02
N GLN A 18 -11.18 14.36 11.72
CA GLN A 18 -10.73 14.72 10.38
C GLN A 18 -9.83 13.65 9.74
N ILE A 19 -10.28 12.39 9.74
CA ILE A 19 -9.48 11.24 9.30
C ILE A 19 -9.11 11.31 7.80
N LEU A 20 -10.03 11.77 6.94
CA LEU A 20 -9.74 11.95 5.50
C LEU A 20 -8.70 13.06 5.28
N ASP A 21 -8.78 14.15 6.05
CA ASP A 21 -7.80 15.25 5.95
C ASP A 21 -6.42 14.79 6.44
N ALA A 22 -6.35 13.98 7.50
CA ALA A 22 -5.11 13.38 7.97
C ALA A 22 -4.46 12.49 6.90
N ALA A 23 -5.23 11.62 6.25
CA ALA A 23 -4.74 10.77 5.18
C ALA A 23 -4.33 11.58 3.94
N SER A 24 -5.07 12.62 3.56
CA SER A 24 -4.69 13.55 2.48
C SER A 24 -3.39 14.29 2.81
N HIS A 25 -3.22 14.71 4.07
CA HIS A 25 -1.99 15.33 4.54
C HIS A 25 -0.80 14.38 4.45
N ILE A 26 -0.97 13.10 4.78
CA ILE A 26 0.08 12.09 4.61
C ILE A 26 0.44 11.88 3.15
N ILE A 27 -0.56 11.66 2.29
CA ILE A 27 -0.34 11.43 0.85
C ILE A 27 0.47 12.58 0.24
N SER A 28 0.07 13.82 0.50
CA SER A 28 0.79 15.01 0.02
C SER A 28 2.18 15.15 0.65
N SER A 29 2.31 14.96 1.97
CA SER A 29 3.58 15.18 2.66
C SER A 29 4.65 14.14 2.32
N PHE A 30 4.23 12.93 1.93
CA PHE A 30 5.11 11.88 1.42
C PHE A 30 5.17 11.85 -0.11
N ASN A 31 4.61 12.83 -0.83
CA ASN A 31 4.61 12.85 -2.30
C ASN A 31 4.10 11.54 -2.94
N LEU A 32 3.04 10.96 -2.35
CA LEU A 32 2.40 9.75 -2.87
C LEU A 32 1.38 10.06 -3.97
N ASP A 33 1.00 11.33 -4.12
CA ASP A 33 0.03 11.81 -5.10
C ASP A 33 0.30 11.35 -6.54
N HIS A 34 -0.77 11.30 -7.31
CA HIS A 34 -0.78 10.99 -8.73
C HIS A 34 -1.98 11.64 -9.41
N GLU A 35 -1.87 12.00 -10.69
CA GLU A 35 -2.97 12.64 -11.45
C GLU A 35 -4.24 11.79 -11.52
N ASN A 36 -4.09 10.47 -11.40
CA ASN A 36 -5.20 9.52 -11.41
C ASN A 36 -5.92 9.40 -10.05
N PHE A 37 -5.50 10.15 -9.03
CA PHE A 37 -6.11 10.15 -7.70
C PHE A 37 -7.26 11.16 -7.64
N ALA A 38 -8.48 10.68 -7.42
CA ALA A 38 -9.68 11.52 -7.29
C ALA A 38 -9.96 11.99 -5.86
N GLY A 39 -9.27 11.42 -4.87
CA GLY A 39 -9.42 11.75 -3.46
C GLY A 39 -9.73 10.54 -2.58
N LEU A 40 -10.11 10.83 -1.34
CA LEU A 40 -10.40 9.84 -0.31
C LEU A 40 -11.89 9.77 0.01
N ASP A 41 -12.35 8.59 0.38
CA ASP A 41 -13.68 8.36 0.92
C ASP A 41 -13.62 7.32 2.04
N PHE A 42 -14.67 7.23 2.84
CA PHE A 42 -14.76 6.20 3.86
C PHE A 42 -15.26 4.88 3.29
N ARG A 43 -14.85 3.80 3.96
CA ARG A 43 -15.48 2.48 3.86
C ARG A 43 -15.82 1.96 5.24
N GLU A 44 -16.70 0.96 5.27
CA GLU A 44 -17.01 0.25 6.50
C GLU A 44 -15.76 -0.45 7.06
N GLU A 45 -15.62 -0.37 8.38
CA GLU A 45 -14.59 -1.09 9.11
C GLU A 45 -14.92 -2.58 9.09
N LEU A 46 -13.96 -3.42 8.74
CA LEU A 46 -14.14 -4.87 8.80
C LEU A 46 -14.27 -5.36 10.25
N SER A 47 -13.45 -4.80 11.13
CA SER A 47 -13.46 -4.98 12.58
C SER A 47 -12.49 -3.99 13.21
N ALA A 48 -12.58 -3.78 14.53
CA ALA A 48 -11.68 -2.88 15.26
C ALA A 48 -10.18 -3.23 15.11
N ASN A 49 -9.85 -4.50 14.86
CA ASN A 49 -8.47 -5.00 14.81
C ASN A 49 -7.98 -5.28 13.38
N SER A 50 -8.72 -4.84 12.36
CA SER A 50 -8.38 -5.08 10.97
C SER A 50 -8.45 -3.80 10.16
N ILE A 51 -7.50 -3.67 9.25
CA ILE A 51 -7.37 -2.54 8.37
C ILE A 51 -7.50 -3.03 6.92
N LEU A 52 -8.37 -2.39 6.15
CA LEU A 52 -8.50 -2.64 4.72
C LEU A 52 -8.71 -1.29 4.04
N LEU A 53 -7.86 -1.00 3.07
CA LEU A 53 -8.01 0.13 2.17
C LEU A 53 -8.29 -0.42 0.77
N THR A 54 -8.84 0.40 -0.12
CA THR A 54 -9.05 0.04 -1.53
C THR A 54 -8.92 1.24 -2.46
N ALA A 55 -8.19 1.10 -3.55
CA ALA A 55 -8.27 2.01 -4.70
C ALA A 55 -9.38 1.58 -5.66
N GLU A 56 -10.46 2.35 -5.73
CA GLU A 56 -11.68 2.02 -6.48
C GLU A 56 -11.89 2.93 -7.69
N GLY A 57 -12.28 2.31 -8.80
CA GLY A 57 -12.39 2.94 -10.11
C GLY A 57 -12.04 1.94 -11.21
N ALA A 58 -12.49 2.22 -12.44
CA ALA A 58 -12.17 1.42 -13.61
C ALA A 58 -10.73 1.68 -14.09
N LEU A 59 -10.16 0.79 -14.90
CA LEU A 59 -8.86 1.04 -15.53
C LEU A 59 -8.97 2.23 -16.48
N GLY A 60 -8.00 3.14 -16.42
CA GLY A 60 -7.98 4.36 -17.22
C GLY A 60 -8.84 5.50 -16.66
N GLU A 61 -9.59 5.26 -15.59
CA GLU A 61 -10.39 6.29 -14.92
C GLU A 61 -9.72 6.74 -13.62
N SER A 62 -10.16 7.89 -13.11
CA SER A 62 -9.70 8.36 -11.79
C SER A 62 -10.13 7.41 -10.68
N GLN A 63 -9.28 7.26 -9.66
CA GLN A 63 -9.45 6.31 -8.56
C GLN A 63 -9.73 7.04 -7.25
N ILE A 64 -10.71 6.56 -6.50
CA ILE A 64 -10.97 6.98 -5.12
C ILE A 64 -10.33 5.95 -4.19
N VAL A 65 -9.49 6.39 -3.25
CA VAL A 65 -8.94 5.51 -2.22
C VAL A 65 -9.88 5.52 -1.01
N ARG A 66 -10.47 4.37 -0.70
CA ARG A 66 -11.37 4.20 0.44
C ARG A 66 -10.61 3.71 1.67
N ILE A 67 -10.78 4.41 2.79
CA ILE A 67 -10.11 4.12 4.06
C ILE A 67 -11.11 3.90 5.19
N PRO A 68 -10.78 3.08 6.20
CA PRO A 68 -11.63 2.90 7.38
C PRO A 68 -11.43 4.06 8.37
N ARG A 69 -12.38 4.29 9.29
CA ARG A 69 -12.29 5.41 10.26
C ARG A 69 -11.22 5.17 11.32
N ASN A 70 -11.03 3.91 11.72
CA ASN A 70 -9.95 3.48 12.61
C ASN A 70 -8.55 3.44 11.98
N LEU A 71 -8.34 3.98 10.76
CA LEU A 71 -7.04 3.93 10.05
C LEU A 71 -5.85 4.32 10.94
N PHE A 72 -5.99 5.39 11.72
CA PHE A 72 -4.91 5.92 12.55
C PHE A 72 -4.90 5.38 13.98
N ASP A 73 -5.64 4.31 14.27
CA ASP A 73 -5.50 3.55 15.51
C ASP A 73 -4.39 2.49 15.40
N PHE A 74 -3.87 2.27 14.19
CA PHE A 74 -2.77 1.37 13.89
C PHE A 74 -1.43 2.10 13.88
N ASP A 75 -0.34 1.32 13.94
CA ASP A 75 1.04 1.83 13.83
C ASP A 75 1.22 2.70 12.57
N LEU A 76 1.84 3.87 12.73
CA LEU A 76 1.98 4.83 11.63
C LEU A 76 2.78 4.26 10.45
N LYS A 77 3.81 3.44 10.69
CA LYS A 77 4.60 2.87 9.59
C LYS A 77 3.77 1.86 8.80
N LEU A 78 2.94 1.06 9.48
CA LEU A 78 1.96 0.20 8.81
C LEU A 78 0.98 1.02 7.96
N VAL A 79 0.43 2.10 8.51
CA VAL A 79 -0.51 2.99 7.78
C VAL A 79 0.14 3.60 6.54
N LEU A 80 1.38 4.09 6.66
CA LEU A 80 2.14 4.65 5.54
C LEU A 80 2.35 3.62 4.42
N ASN A 81 2.69 2.39 4.79
CA ASN A 81 2.85 1.29 3.85
C ASN A 81 1.55 0.94 3.12
N LEU A 82 0.43 0.89 3.84
CA LEU A 82 -0.89 0.60 3.25
C LEU A 82 -1.37 1.73 2.34
N LEU A 83 -1.15 2.99 2.71
CA LEU A 83 -1.45 4.12 1.82
C LEU A 83 -0.57 4.09 0.56
N ALA A 84 0.72 3.80 0.69
CA ALA A 84 1.62 3.66 -0.45
C ALA A 84 1.19 2.51 -1.38
N HIS A 85 0.71 1.39 -0.83
CA HIS A 85 0.14 0.27 -1.59
C HIS A 85 -1.04 0.72 -2.45
N GLU A 86 -2.04 1.38 -1.85
CA GLU A 86 -3.20 1.87 -2.62
C GLU A 86 -2.82 2.94 -3.63
N MET A 87 -1.91 3.84 -3.28
CA MET A 87 -1.42 4.86 -4.22
C MET A 87 -0.62 4.25 -5.38
N LEU A 88 0.03 3.09 -5.19
CA LEU A 88 0.58 2.33 -6.32
C LEU A 88 -0.53 1.79 -7.21
N HIS A 89 -1.63 1.27 -6.65
CA HIS A 89 -2.78 0.87 -7.45
C HIS A 89 -3.39 2.03 -8.23
N VAL A 90 -3.43 3.23 -7.67
CA VAL A 90 -3.86 4.44 -8.41
C VAL A 90 -2.99 4.65 -9.66
N ARG A 91 -1.67 4.50 -9.54
CA ARG A 91 -0.70 4.61 -10.65
C ARG A 91 -0.85 3.48 -11.67
N GLN A 92 -0.98 2.25 -11.20
CA GLN A 92 -1.13 1.04 -12.02
C GLN A 92 -2.48 0.96 -12.76
N LYS A 93 -3.41 1.88 -12.49
CA LYS A 93 -4.69 1.99 -13.19
C LYS A 93 -4.80 3.25 -14.04
N ALA A 94 -3.75 4.07 -14.09
CA ALA A 94 -3.75 5.30 -14.86
C ALA A 94 -3.71 5.04 -16.38
N PRO A 95 -4.28 5.94 -17.20
CA PRO A 95 -4.13 5.91 -18.65
C PRO A 95 -2.67 5.77 -19.09
N GLY A 96 -2.41 4.91 -20.09
CA GLY A 96 -1.07 4.69 -20.63
C GLY A 96 -0.14 3.80 -19.80
N ASN A 97 -0.51 3.47 -18.55
CA ASN A 97 0.29 2.61 -17.66
C ASN A 97 -0.56 1.58 -16.92
N PHE A 98 -1.76 1.27 -17.41
CA PHE A 98 -2.63 0.34 -16.71
C PHE A 98 -2.13 -1.10 -16.82
N ILE A 99 -1.90 -1.71 -15.67
CA ILE A 99 -1.62 -3.14 -15.55
C ILE A 99 -2.95 -3.84 -15.46
N VAL A 100 -3.29 -4.69 -16.43
CA VAL A 100 -4.61 -5.32 -16.52
C VAL A 100 -4.73 -6.48 -15.52
N GLU A 101 -3.67 -7.27 -15.35
CA GLU A 101 -3.69 -8.45 -14.51
C GLU A 101 -3.65 -8.05 -13.02
N ARG A 102 -4.63 -8.54 -12.24
CA ARG A 102 -4.78 -8.20 -10.82
C ARG A 102 -3.65 -8.75 -9.94
N ASN A 103 -3.31 -10.02 -10.08
CA ASN A 103 -2.21 -10.66 -9.35
C ASN A 103 -0.88 -9.96 -9.64
N GLU A 104 -0.65 -9.48 -10.87
CA GLU A 104 0.52 -8.65 -11.18
C GLU A 104 0.53 -7.33 -10.38
N ARG A 105 -0.60 -6.60 -10.37
CA ARG A 105 -0.73 -5.35 -9.60
C ARG A 105 -0.47 -5.56 -8.11
N GLU A 106 -1.12 -6.57 -7.53
CA GLU A 106 -1.04 -6.87 -6.10
C GLU A 106 0.36 -7.33 -5.71
N PHE A 107 0.99 -8.20 -6.51
CA PHE A 107 2.38 -8.60 -6.28
C PHE A 107 3.32 -7.39 -6.23
N GLN A 108 3.23 -6.50 -7.22
CA GLN A 108 4.04 -5.29 -7.25
C GLN A 108 3.78 -4.38 -6.04
N ALA A 109 2.53 -4.26 -5.61
CA ALA A 109 2.17 -3.41 -4.48
C ALA A 109 2.66 -3.98 -3.13
N TYR A 110 2.59 -5.29 -2.92
CA TYR A 110 3.22 -5.91 -1.73
C TYR A 110 4.76 -5.90 -1.79
N TYR A 111 5.35 -6.08 -2.98
CA TYR A 111 6.79 -5.93 -3.18
C TYR A 111 7.25 -4.49 -2.85
N GLU A 112 6.46 -3.49 -3.24
CA GLU A 112 6.74 -2.09 -2.90
C GLU A 112 6.71 -1.81 -1.40
N MET A 113 5.82 -2.47 -0.63
CA MET A 113 5.78 -2.37 0.83
C MET A 113 6.98 -3.02 1.53
N LEU A 114 7.79 -3.83 0.82
CA LEU A 114 8.98 -4.49 1.36
C LEU A 114 10.27 -3.76 0.98
N PHE A 115 10.33 -3.18 -0.22
CA PHE A 115 11.59 -2.72 -0.80
C PHE A 115 11.57 -1.26 -1.28
N HIS A 116 10.43 -0.57 -1.20
CA HIS A 116 10.29 0.87 -1.39
C HIS A 116 10.97 1.41 -2.65
N LYS A 117 10.78 0.74 -3.79
CA LYS A 117 11.44 1.09 -5.06
C LYS A 117 10.80 2.32 -5.70
N ILE A 118 9.49 2.50 -5.52
CA ILE A 118 8.69 3.59 -6.09
C ILE A 118 8.55 4.74 -5.07
N PHE A 119 8.46 4.42 -3.78
CA PHE A 119 8.24 5.35 -2.68
C PHE A 119 9.35 5.20 -1.61
N PRO A 120 10.63 5.52 -1.93
CA PRO A 120 11.78 5.33 -1.02
C PRO A 120 11.72 6.15 0.28
N GLN A 121 10.82 7.13 0.36
CA GLN A 121 10.54 7.94 1.54
C GLN A 121 9.69 7.22 2.59
N ILE A 122 9.03 6.11 2.23
CA ILE A 122 8.20 5.34 3.14
C ILE A 122 9.11 4.49 4.04
N PRO A 123 8.91 4.52 5.37
CA PRO A 123 9.72 3.73 6.28
C PRO A 123 9.28 2.26 6.28
N ASP A 124 10.24 1.38 6.54
CA ASP A 124 9.99 -0.05 6.77
C ASP A 124 8.96 -0.25 7.89
N ALA A 125 7.94 -1.07 7.64
CA ALA A 125 7.00 -1.51 8.68
C ALA A 125 7.67 -2.45 9.70
N SER A 126 6.96 -2.84 10.76
CA SER A 126 7.46 -3.85 11.71
C SER A 126 7.75 -5.19 11.02
N HIS A 127 8.67 -6.01 11.55
CA HIS A 127 8.92 -7.37 11.02
C HIS A 127 7.64 -8.22 10.98
N PHE A 128 6.74 -8.04 11.96
CA PHE A 128 5.44 -8.69 11.98
C PHE A 128 4.62 -8.35 10.73
N SER A 129 4.53 -7.07 10.37
CA SER A 129 3.82 -6.61 9.18
C SER A 129 4.53 -7.02 7.89
N GLN A 130 5.86 -6.88 7.83
CA GLN A 130 6.66 -7.27 6.67
C GLN A 130 6.51 -8.76 6.34
N LYS A 131 6.43 -9.62 7.37
CA LYS A 131 6.13 -11.05 7.17
C LYS A 131 4.81 -11.26 6.43
N GLN A 132 3.75 -10.57 6.85
CA GLN A 132 2.44 -10.65 6.19
C GLN A 132 2.50 -10.13 4.74
N PHE A 133 3.26 -9.05 4.49
CA PHE A 133 3.41 -8.50 3.14
C PHE A 133 4.16 -9.47 2.22
N ALA A 134 5.22 -10.10 2.71
CA ALA A 134 5.98 -11.11 1.98
C ALA A 134 5.14 -12.36 1.66
N GLU A 135 4.40 -12.87 2.64
CA GLU A 135 3.48 -13.99 2.43
C GLU A 135 2.42 -13.66 1.36
N LYS A 136 1.88 -12.44 1.39
CA LYS A 136 0.92 -11.95 0.38
C LYS A 136 1.55 -11.79 -1.01
N ALA A 137 2.74 -11.21 -1.11
CA ALA A 137 3.47 -11.12 -2.37
C ALA A 137 3.66 -12.51 -2.99
N LEU A 138 4.17 -13.48 -2.22
CA LEU A 138 4.37 -14.85 -2.71
C LEU A 138 3.06 -15.54 -3.10
N GLU A 139 1.97 -15.28 -2.36
CA GLU A 139 0.64 -15.77 -2.70
C GLU A 139 0.17 -15.25 -4.07
N TYR A 140 0.32 -13.95 -4.34
CA TYR A 140 -0.06 -13.36 -5.63
C TYR A 140 0.85 -13.82 -6.77
N TYR A 141 2.17 -13.93 -6.54
CA TYR A 141 3.09 -14.51 -7.52
C TYR A 141 2.67 -15.94 -7.92
N LYS A 142 2.30 -16.77 -6.95
CA LYS A 142 1.80 -18.13 -7.21
C LYS A 142 0.52 -18.11 -8.07
N ARG A 143 -0.38 -17.15 -7.82
CA ARG A 143 -1.66 -17.01 -8.55
C ARG A 143 -1.51 -16.49 -9.97
N MET A 144 -0.35 -15.97 -10.38
CA MET A 144 -0.04 -15.61 -11.77
C MET A 144 -0.01 -16.82 -12.73
N GLY A 145 -0.02 -18.05 -12.20
CA GLY A 145 0.02 -19.29 -12.97
C GLY A 145 1.43 -19.85 -13.11
N GLU A 146 1.55 -21.16 -12.94
CA GLU A 146 2.84 -21.85 -12.97
C GLU A 146 3.52 -21.74 -14.35
N ASN A 147 4.78 -21.32 -14.37
CA ASN A 147 5.57 -21.09 -15.58
C ASN A 147 4.97 -20.08 -16.57
N SER A 148 4.08 -19.20 -16.10
CA SER A 148 3.54 -18.12 -16.93
C SER A 148 4.59 -17.05 -17.23
N ASP A 149 4.36 -16.26 -18.28
CA ASP A 149 5.21 -15.13 -18.63
C ASP A 149 5.38 -14.15 -17.44
N LEU A 150 4.34 -14.00 -16.61
CA LEU A 150 4.39 -13.18 -15.42
C LEU A 150 5.30 -13.76 -14.34
N GLN A 151 5.25 -15.08 -14.08
CA GLN A 151 6.20 -15.70 -13.15
C GLN A 151 7.63 -15.57 -13.63
N ILE A 152 7.88 -15.78 -14.93
CA ILE A 152 9.21 -15.60 -15.52
C ILE A 152 9.68 -14.16 -15.35
N LYS A 153 8.82 -13.17 -15.64
CA LYS A 153 9.08 -11.74 -15.48
C LYS A 153 9.46 -11.35 -14.05
N TYR A 154 8.85 -11.98 -13.04
CA TYR A 154 9.00 -11.61 -11.63
C TYR A 154 9.83 -12.60 -10.80
N ALA A 155 10.50 -13.56 -11.44
CA ALA A 155 11.23 -14.63 -10.75
C ALA A 155 12.33 -14.09 -9.81
N GLU A 156 13.07 -13.07 -10.22
CA GLU A 156 14.11 -12.45 -9.39
C GLU A 156 13.53 -11.74 -8.16
N GLN A 157 12.46 -10.97 -8.36
CA GLN A 157 11.75 -10.29 -7.27
C GLN A 157 11.17 -11.29 -6.27
N LYS A 158 10.65 -12.41 -6.75
CA LYS A 158 10.19 -13.51 -5.88
C LYS A 158 11.32 -14.07 -5.01
N ILE A 159 12.52 -14.25 -5.56
CA ILE A 159 13.69 -14.70 -4.79
C ILE A 159 14.09 -13.66 -3.72
N GLU A 160 14.01 -12.37 -4.04
CA GLU A 160 14.27 -11.31 -3.05
C GLU A 160 13.27 -11.35 -1.89
N VAL A 161 11.98 -11.53 -2.19
CA VAL A 161 10.93 -11.68 -1.16
C VAL A 161 11.19 -12.89 -0.27
N GLU A 162 11.55 -14.04 -0.85
CA GLU A 162 11.86 -15.26 -0.09
C GLU A 162 13.05 -15.06 0.86
N LYS A 163 14.14 -14.49 0.37
CA LYS A 163 15.33 -14.19 1.20
C LYS A 163 15.01 -13.20 2.31
N HIS A 164 14.18 -12.19 2.02
CA HIS A 164 13.74 -11.23 3.02
C HIS A 164 12.90 -11.90 4.11
N LEU A 165 11.94 -12.74 3.72
CA LEU A 165 11.09 -13.50 4.64
C LEU A 165 11.92 -14.41 5.56
N GLU A 166 12.92 -15.12 5.01
CA GLU A 166 13.86 -15.92 5.79
C GLU A 166 14.60 -15.05 6.83
N LYS A 167 15.15 -13.91 6.40
CA LYS A 167 15.91 -13.00 7.26
C LYS A 167 15.11 -12.45 8.44
N ILE A 168 13.84 -12.12 8.25
CA ILE A 168 13.00 -11.51 9.31
C ILE A 168 12.33 -12.54 10.23
N THR A 169 12.43 -13.83 9.91
CA THR A 169 11.84 -14.94 10.69
C THR A 169 12.87 -15.63 11.60
N ILE A 170 14.16 -15.34 11.41
CA ILE A 170 15.28 -15.79 12.25
C ILE A 170 15.43 -14.87 13.46
#